data_AF-A0A399EUB1-F1
#
_entry.id   AF-A0A399EUB1-F1
#
_cell.length_a   1.000
_cell.length_b   1.000
_cell.length_c   1.000
_cell.angle_alpha   90.00
_cell.angle_beta   90.00
_cell.angle_gamma   90.00
#
_symmetry.space_group_name_H-M   'P 1'
#
loop_
_entity.id
_entity.type
_entity.pdbx_description
1 polymer ?
#
loop_
_entity_poly.entity_id
_entity_poly.type
_entity_poly.pdbx_seq_one_letter_code
_entity_poly.pdbx_strand_id
1 'polypeptide(L)'
;MTVRTRPLEEGPEYFWERFSAYAQSFPVSPEPVGSPLIEVVTPLGPLYAFDRGLAPFSGGETPLILHGQVELWEEVQGQREAVRRLEGGRYAFSGQVEAVLEPPFFVLRVLGPEGQAGFRLVLAALEPPPAGGWVVVRLRPPLMAFRPEVLGR
;
A
#
# COMPACT_ATOMS: atom_id res chain seq x y z
N MET A 1 -5.01 -14.67 -27.72
CA MET A 1 -6.04 -14.00 -26.90
C MET A 1 -5.50 -12.66 -26.47
N THR A 2 -6.05 -11.56 -26.99
CA THR A 2 -5.60 -10.21 -26.66
C THR A 2 -6.10 -9.87 -25.26
N VAL A 3 -5.19 -9.79 -24.28
CA VAL A 3 -5.50 -9.25 -22.96
C VAL A 3 -5.87 -7.79 -23.17
N ARG A 4 -7.17 -7.48 -23.14
CA ARG A 4 -7.62 -6.12 -22.96
C ARG A 4 -7.17 -5.72 -21.56
N THR A 5 -6.04 -5.02 -21.46
CA THR A 5 -5.74 -4.18 -20.31
C THR A 5 -6.91 -3.21 -20.18
N ARG A 6 -7.85 -3.50 -19.28
CA ARG A 6 -8.73 -2.43 -18.78
C ARG A 6 -7.79 -1.34 -18.28
N PRO A 7 -8.05 -0.06 -18.61
CA PRO A 7 -7.27 1.01 -18.03
C PRO A 7 -7.36 0.86 -16.50
N LEU A 8 -6.23 0.90 -15.81
CA LEU A 8 -6.15 1.17 -14.36
C LEU A 8 -6.54 2.64 -14.09
N GLU A 9 -7.50 3.19 -14.83
CA GLU A 9 -7.93 4.59 -14.79
C GLU A 9 -9.15 4.75 -13.88
N GLU A 10 -9.08 4.13 -12.71
CA GLU A 10 -9.87 4.61 -11.59
C GLU A 10 -9.04 5.76 -10.97
N GLY A 11 -9.55 7.00 -11.05
CA GLY A 11 -8.90 8.18 -10.50
C GLY A 11 -8.59 8.01 -9.00
N PRO A 12 -7.65 8.79 -8.45
CA PRO A 12 -7.27 8.69 -7.04
C PRO A 12 -8.47 8.88 -6.08
N GLU A 13 -9.47 9.65 -6.49
CA GLU A 13 -10.72 9.88 -5.76
C GLU A 13 -11.56 8.61 -5.68
N TYR A 14 -11.74 7.92 -6.81
CA TYR A 14 -12.49 6.66 -6.85
C TYR A 14 -11.82 5.57 -6.02
N PHE A 15 -10.48 5.49 -6.10
CA PHE A 15 -9.72 4.55 -5.27
C PHE A 15 -9.91 4.84 -3.79
N TRP A 16 -9.90 6.13 -3.40
CA TRP A 16 -10.16 6.54 -2.03
C TRP A 16 -11.58 6.17 -1.58
N GLU A 17 -12.61 6.51 -2.35
CA GLU A 17 -14.01 6.17 -2.03
C GLU A 17 -14.18 4.67 -1.76
N ARG A 18 -13.57 3.84 -2.61
CA ARG A 18 -13.67 2.39 -2.54
C ARG A 18 -12.92 1.77 -1.37
N PHE A 19 -11.76 2.30 -1.00
CA PHE A 19 -10.85 1.65 -0.04
C PHE A 19 -10.57 2.47 1.23
N SER A 20 -11.26 3.59 1.44
CA SER A 20 -11.12 4.46 2.62
C SER A 20 -11.31 3.74 3.96
N ALA A 21 -12.07 2.65 4.00
CA ALA A 21 -12.20 1.79 5.19
C ALA A 21 -10.86 1.17 5.65
N TYR A 22 -9.86 1.11 4.77
CA TYR A 22 -8.50 0.63 5.05
C TYR A 22 -7.49 1.77 5.22
N ALA A 23 -7.93 3.03 5.19
CA ALA A 23 -7.07 4.17 5.45
C ALA A 23 -6.56 4.14 6.89
N GLN A 24 -5.29 4.52 7.06
CA GLN A 24 -4.61 4.58 8.35
C GLN A 24 -3.90 5.92 8.44
N SER A 25 -3.90 6.53 9.63
CA SER A 25 -3.18 7.79 9.84
C SER A 25 -1.71 7.49 10.10
N PHE A 26 -0.84 8.23 9.40
CA PHE A 26 0.60 8.19 9.59
C PHE A 26 1.17 9.61 9.57
N PRO A 27 2.29 9.87 10.26
CA PRO A 27 3.11 11.03 9.98
C PRO A 27 3.69 10.92 8.56
N VAL A 28 3.55 11.98 7.77
CA VAL A 28 4.04 12.04 6.40
C VAL A 28 4.92 13.27 6.20
N SER A 29 6.06 13.08 5.55
CA SER A 29 6.96 14.15 5.13
C SER A 29 7.04 14.20 3.60
N PRO A 30 6.74 15.33 2.94
CA PRO A 30 6.94 15.47 1.51
C PRO A 30 8.44 15.59 1.18
N GLU A 31 8.84 14.99 0.07
CA GLU A 31 10.15 15.25 -0.55
C GLU A 31 10.18 16.66 -1.18
N PRO A 32 11.35 17.18 -1.61
CA PRO A 32 11.48 18.54 -2.14
C PRO A 32 10.46 18.89 -3.23
N VAL A 33 10.14 20.19 -3.32
CA VAL A 33 9.11 20.75 -4.22
C VAL A 33 9.15 20.13 -5.62
N GLY A 34 8.05 19.51 -6.03
CA GLY A 34 7.87 18.90 -7.36
C GLY A 34 8.09 17.38 -7.41
N SER A 35 8.57 16.75 -6.33
CA SER A 35 8.63 15.30 -6.21
C SER A 35 7.26 14.72 -5.82
N PRO A 36 6.76 13.66 -6.49
CA PRO A 36 5.59 12.92 -6.03
C PRO A 36 5.92 11.96 -4.88
N LEU A 37 7.19 11.86 -4.46
CA LEU A 37 7.61 10.94 -3.41
C LEU A 37 7.32 11.53 -2.03
N ILE A 38 6.79 10.70 -1.13
CA ILE A 38 6.58 11.03 0.28
C ILE A 38 7.20 9.96 1.16
N GLU A 39 7.69 10.37 2.32
CA GLU A 39 8.10 9.48 3.40
C GLU A 39 6.92 9.29 4.35
N VAL A 40 6.47 8.03 4.49
CA VAL A 40 5.38 7.63 5.39
C VAL A 40 5.98 6.91 6.59
N VAL A 41 5.85 7.48 7.78
CA VAL A 41 6.41 6.91 9.01
C VAL A 41 5.45 5.87 9.58
N THR A 42 5.69 4.60 9.29
CA THR A 42 4.88 3.49 9.83
C THR A 42 5.45 3.01 11.17
N PRO A 43 4.68 2.22 11.96
CA PRO A 43 5.21 1.55 13.14
C PRO A 43 6.42 0.66 12.88
N LEU A 44 6.65 0.21 11.64
CA LEU A 44 7.76 -0.67 11.25
C LEU A 44 8.88 0.07 10.52
N GLY A 45 8.87 1.41 10.57
CA GLY A 45 9.85 2.27 9.92
C GLY A 45 9.29 3.02 8.70
N PRO A 46 10.13 3.89 8.09
CA PRO A 46 9.72 4.72 6.98
C PRO A 46 9.50 3.90 5.70
N LEU A 47 8.41 4.19 5.00
CA LEU A 47 8.14 3.73 3.65
C LEU A 47 8.13 4.92 2.70
N TYR A 48 8.85 4.80 1.59
CA TYR A 48 8.77 5.76 0.49
C TYR A 48 7.66 5.35 -0.48
N ALA A 49 6.66 6.21 -0.65
CA ALA A 49 5.52 6.00 -1.53
C ALA A 49 5.34 7.17 -2.50
N PHE A 50 4.77 6.91 -3.66
CA PHE A 50 4.32 7.95 -4.58
C PHE A 50 2.94 8.45 -4.13
N ASP A 51 2.86 9.71 -3.74
CA ASP A 51 1.60 10.41 -3.49
C ASP A 51 0.80 10.50 -4.79
N ARG A 52 -0.44 10.00 -4.72
CA ARG A 52 -1.42 10.06 -5.79
C ARG A 52 -2.48 11.13 -5.56
N GLY A 53 -2.40 11.89 -4.46
CA GLY A 53 -3.27 13.03 -4.21
C GLY A 53 -3.02 14.19 -5.19
N LEU A 54 -4.07 14.93 -5.52
CA LEU A 54 -4.00 16.02 -6.50
C LEU A 54 -3.56 17.37 -5.89
N ALA A 55 -3.90 17.63 -4.63
CA ALA A 55 -3.58 18.89 -3.96
C ALA A 55 -2.12 18.93 -3.46
N PRO A 56 -1.43 20.07 -3.40
CA PRO A 56 -0.13 20.14 -2.73
C PRO A 56 -0.20 19.69 -1.26
N PHE A 57 0.88 19.08 -0.76
CA PHE A 57 0.94 18.53 0.60
C PHE A 57 2.10 19.13 1.39
N SER A 58 1.85 19.57 2.63
CA SER A 58 2.84 20.24 3.50
C SER A 58 3.37 19.38 4.65
N GLY A 59 2.99 18.09 4.72
CA GLY A 59 3.39 17.21 5.81
C GLY A 59 2.39 17.14 6.97
N GLY A 60 2.55 16.13 7.82
CA GLY A 60 1.78 15.93 9.05
C GLY A 60 1.04 14.59 9.12
N GLU A 61 0.28 14.40 10.21
CA GLU A 61 -0.55 13.22 10.43
C GLU A 61 -1.67 13.17 9.39
N THR A 62 -1.62 12.19 8.48
CA THR A 62 -2.50 12.14 7.32
C THR A 62 -3.08 10.75 7.16
N PRO A 63 -4.41 10.61 6.97
CA PRO A 63 -5.01 9.33 6.63
C PRO A 63 -4.61 8.93 5.21
N LEU A 64 -3.95 7.77 5.08
CA LEU A 64 -3.45 7.22 3.83
C LEU A 64 -3.96 5.80 3.60
N ILE A 65 -4.23 5.48 2.34
CA ILE A 65 -4.28 4.10 1.85
C ILE A 65 -2.96 3.81 1.16
N LEU A 66 -2.19 2.87 1.71
CA LEU A 66 -0.99 2.37 1.07
C LEU A 66 -1.37 1.26 0.10
N HIS A 67 -0.98 1.43 -1.17
CA HIS A 67 -1.34 0.55 -2.26
C HIS A 67 -0.14 0.08 -3.07
N GLY A 68 -0.14 -1.19 -3.47
CA GLY A 68 0.90 -1.78 -4.28
C GLY A 68 0.37 -2.77 -5.32
N GLN A 69 1.09 -2.89 -6.44
CA GLN A 69 0.88 -3.95 -7.41
C GLN A 69 1.80 -5.12 -7.11
N VAL A 70 1.22 -6.30 -6.90
CA VAL A 70 1.99 -7.51 -6.59
C VAL A 70 2.67 -8.01 -7.87
N GLU A 71 3.99 -8.16 -7.81
CA GLU A 71 4.79 -8.84 -8.84
C GLU A 71 4.66 -10.36 -8.68
N LEU A 72 4.84 -10.84 -7.45
CA LEU A 72 4.67 -12.24 -7.06
C LEU A 72 4.36 -12.32 -5.57
N TRP A 73 3.75 -13.42 -5.16
CA TRP A 73 3.57 -13.76 -3.76
C TRP A 73 3.84 -15.25 -3.53
N GLU A 74 4.25 -15.58 -2.31
CA GLU A 74 4.56 -16.94 -1.87
C GLU A 74 3.88 -17.19 -0.53
N GLU A 75 3.26 -18.36 -0.36
CA GLU A 75 2.76 -18.80 0.94
C GLU A 75 3.94 -19.14 1.85
N VAL A 76 3.82 -18.76 3.12
CA VAL A 76 4.84 -19.02 4.14
C VAL A 76 4.23 -19.56 5.41
N GLN A 77 4.99 -20.35 6.15
CA GLN A 77 4.61 -20.79 7.48
C GLN A 77 4.96 -19.72 8.50
N GLY A 78 3.97 -18.87 8.82
CA GLY A 78 4.06 -17.86 9.87
C GLY A 78 4.81 -16.57 9.47
N GLN A 79 5.08 -15.75 10.48
CA GLN A 79 5.66 -14.41 10.29
C GLN A 79 7.13 -14.48 9.86
N ARG A 80 7.48 -13.74 8.81
CA ARG A 80 8.87 -13.44 8.41
C ARG A 80 9.20 -11.99 8.76
N GLU A 81 10.37 -11.52 8.34
CA GLU A 81 10.68 -10.10 8.36
C GLU A 81 9.56 -9.31 7.65
N ALA A 82 8.94 -8.40 8.40
CA ALA A 82 7.68 -7.77 8.01
C ALA A 82 7.81 -6.88 6.78
N VAL A 83 8.92 -6.15 6.67
CA VAL A 83 9.21 -5.21 5.57
C VAL A 83 10.65 -5.39 5.13
N ARG A 84 10.88 -5.56 3.83
CA ARG A 84 12.21 -5.50 3.22
C ARG A 84 12.19 -4.52 2.06
N ARG A 85 13.09 -3.53 2.09
CA ARG A 85 13.36 -2.66 0.93
C ARG A 85 14.27 -3.41 -0.04
N LEU A 86 13.87 -3.47 -1.29
CA LEU A 86 14.61 -4.11 -2.39
C LEU A 86 15.17 -3.04 -3.32
N GLU A 87 16.08 -3.45 -4.21
CA GLU A 87 16.66 -2.56 -5.23
C GLU A 87 15.60 -1.99 -6.18
N GLY A 88 15.83 -0.76 -6.64
CA GLY A 88 14.95 -0.07 -7.58
C GLY A 88 13.63 0.42 -6.97
N GLY A 89 13.61 0.74 -5.67
CA GLY A 89 12.42 1.28 -4.99
C GLY A 89 11.32 0.24 -4.75
N ARG A 90 11.67 -1.05 -4.81
CA ARG A 90 10.75 -2.16 -4.57
C ARG A 90 10.66 -2.49 -3.08
N TYR A 91 9.57 -3.14 -2.70
CA TYR A 91 9.37 -3.67 -1.35
C TYR A 91 8.94 -5.13 -1.40
N ALA A 92 9.33 -5.87 -0.38
CA ALA A 92 8.67 -7.11 0.00
C ALA A 92 8.02 -6.95 1.37
N PHE A 93 6.80 -7.45 1.51
CA PHE A 93 6.05 -7.44 2.76
C PHE A 93 5.67 -8.86 3.16
N SER A 94 5.84 -9.19 4.44
CA SER A 94 5.31 -10.42 5.02
C SER A 94 4.10 -10.08 5.89
N GLY A 95 3.01 -10.80 5.70
CA GLY A 95 1.80 -10.54 6.47
C GLY A 95 0.73 -11.60 6.27
N GLN A 96 -0.39 -11.41 6.96
CA GLN A 96 -1.56 -12.25 6.81
C GLN A 96 -2.55 -11.59 5.85
N VAL A 97 -3.11 -12.39 4.94
CA VAL A 97 -4.20 -11.94 4.06
C VAL A 97 -5.45 -11.76 4.91
N GLU A 98 -5.83 -10.52 5.19
CA GLU A 98 -6.96 -10.21 6.07
C GLU A 98 -8.29 -10.44 5.35
N ALA A 99 -8.38 -9.98 4.10
CA ALA A 99 -9.56 -10.14 3.26
C ALA A 99 -9.17 -10.15 1.78
N VAL A 100 -9.89 -10.96 0.98
CA VAL A 100 -9.92 -10.81 -0.47
C VAL A 100 -11.11 -9.92 -0.80
N LEU A 101 -10.86 -8.82 -1.51
CA LEU A 101 -11.89 -7.85 -1.88
C LEU A 101 -12.46 -8.24 -3.26
N GLU A 102 -13.10 -7.30 -3.94
CA GLU A 102 -13.41 -7.49 -5.35
C GLU A 102 -12.10 -7.64 -6.15
N PRO A 103 -11.92 -8.73 -6.92
CA PRO A 103 -10.71 -8.93 -7.70
C PRO A 103 -10.40 -7.71 -8.60
N PRO A 104 -9.13 -7.29 -8.69
CA PRO A 104 -7.90 -8.00 -8.27
C PRO A 104 -7.42 -7.69 -6.84
N PHE A 105 -8.23 -7.11 -5.97
CA PHE A 105 -7.76 -6.51 -4.72
C PHE A 105 -7.84 -7.45 -3.51
N PHE A 106 -6.88 -7.31 -2.60
CA PHE A 106 -6.88 -7.94 -1.29
C PHE A 106 -6.18 -7.05 -0.25
N VAL A 107 -6.40 -7.33 1.03
CA VAL A 107 -5.78 -6.60 2.14
C VAL A 107 -4.73 -7.48 2.79
N LEU A 108 -3.50 -6.97 2.85
CA LEU A 108 -2.42 -7.59 3.60
C LEU A 108 -2.26 -6.86 4.93
N ARG A 109 -2.41 -7.59 6.03
CA ARG A 109 -2.07 -7.12 7.36
C ARG A 109 -0.62 -7.46 7.67
N VAL A 110 0.24 -6.45 7.63
CA VAL A 110 1.65 -6.54 8.03
C VAL A 110 1.71 -6.38 9.53
N LEU A 111 2.23 -7.39 10.22
CA LEU A 111 2.30 -7.40 11.68
C LEU A 111 3.71 -7.00 12.13
N GLY A 112 3.77 -6.17 13.19
CA GLY A 112 5.03 -5.89 13.87
C GLY A 112 5.53 -7.09 14.67
N PRO A 113 6.82 -7.11 15.02
CA PRO A 113 7.34 -8.12 15.93
C PRO A 113 6.72 -7.95 17.33
N GLU A 114 6.48 -9.06 18.03
CA GLU A 114 6.23 -9.09 19.48
C GLU A 114 5.16 -8.11 20.00
N GLY A 115 4.00 -8.04 19.33
CA GLY A 115 2.87 -7.21 19.79
C GLY A 115 2.98 -5.73 19.42
N GLN A 116 3.99 -5.34 18.63
CA GLN A 116 4.05 -4.01 18.04
C GLN A 116 2.89 -3.79 17.05
N ALA A 117 2.45 -2.53 16.96
CA ALA A 117 1.46 -2.13 15.98
C ALA A 117 1.96 -2.46 14.56
N GLY A 118 1.08 -3.05 13.76
CA GLY A 118 1.33 -3.29 12.34
C GLY A 118 0.70 -2.20 11.47
N PHE A 119 0.56 -2.48 10.18
CA PHE A 119 -0.24 -1.69 9.27
C PHE A 119 -0.87 -2.56 8.19
N ARG A 120 -1.86 -2.01 7.49
CA ARG A 120 -2.51 -2.64 6.34
C ARG A 120 -2.05 -2.06 5.03
N LEU A 121 -2.03 -2.91 4.00
CA LEU A 121 -1.83 -2.56 2.60
C LEU A 121 -3.01 -3.05 1.79
N VAL A 122 -3.52 -2.22 0.87
CA VAL A 122 -4.45 -2.67 -0.18
C VAL A 122 -3.63 -3.07 -1.38
N LEU A 123 -3.64 -4.33 -1.78
CA LEU A 123 -2.78 -4.85 -2.83
C LEU A 123 -3.59 -5.36 -4.01
N ALA A 124 -3.07 -5.18 -5.23
CA ALA A 124 -3.64 -5.76 -6.44
C ALA A 124 -2.76 -6.91 -6.95
N ALA A 125 -3.36 -8.07 -7.20
CA ALA A 125 -2.69 -9.22 -7.81
C ALA A 125 -3.59 -9.84 -8.90
N LEU A 126 -3.00 -10.35 -9.97
CA LEU A 126 -3.75 -11.08 -11.01
C LEU A 126 -4.49 -12.29 -10.40
N GLU A 127 -3.82 -12.98 -9.49
CA GLU A 127 -4.35 -14.11 -8.71
C GLU A 127 -4.09 -13.82 -7.23
N PRO A 128 -5.07 -13.27 -6.48
CA PRO A 128 -4.91 -12.97 -5.06
C PRO A 128 -4.73 -14.25 -4.22
N PRO A 129 -3.91 -14.22 -3.16
CA PRO A 129 -3.83 -15.33 -2.22
C PRO A 129 -5.15 -15.50 -1.45
N PRO A 130 -5.44 -16.70 -0.91
CA PRO A 130 -6.64 -16.92 -0.11
C PRO A 130 -6.59 -16.15 1.22
N ALA A 131 -7.77 -15.73 1.70
CA ALA A 131 -7.90 -15.08 3.00
C ALA A 131 -7.44 -15.98 4.15
N GLY A 132 -6.87 -15.38 5.20
CA GLY A 132 -6.35 -16.06 6.39
C GLY A 132 -4.93 -16.60 6.26
N GLY A 133 -4.42 -16.79 5.04
CA GLY A 133 -3.08 -17.30 4.77
C GLY A 133 -1.97 -16.30 5.11
N TRP A 134 -0.80 -16.83 5.46
CA TRP A 134 0.42 -16.03 5.61
C TRP A 134 1.20 -16.03 4.30
N VAL A 135 1.56 -14.84 3.83
CA VAL A 135 2.26 -14.67 2.55
C VAL A 135 3.44 -13.72 2.69
N VAL A 136 4.38 -13.86 1.76
CA VAL A 136 5.34 -12.82 1.40
C VAL A 136 4.96 -12.30 0.02
N VAL A 137 4.68 -11.01 -0.10
CA VAL A 137 4.43 -10.34 -1.38
C VAL A 137 5.65 -9.55 -1.79
N ARG A 138 6.02 -9.57 -3.07
CA ARG A 138 6.97 -8.62 -3.67
C ARG A 138 6.19 -7.69 -4.58
N LEU A 139 6.43 -6.39 -4.44
CA LEU A 139 5.72 -5.38 -5.21
C LEU A 139 6.50 -4.95 -6.44
N ARG A 140 5.78 -4.69 -7.52
CA ARG A 140 6.26 -3.81 -8.59
C ARG A 140 6.36 -2.38 -8.03
N PRO A 141 7.39 -1.60 -8.41
CA PRO A 141 7.42 -0.20 -8.04
C PRO A 141 6.43 0.61 -8.91
N PRO A 142 5.88 1.74 -8.40
CA PRO A 142 6.07 2.27 -7.05
C PRO A 142 5.06 1.70 -6.03
N LEU A 143 5.41 1.77 -4.74
CA LEU A 143 4.41 1.83 -3.68
C LEU A 143 3.66 3.15 -3.82
N MET A 144 2.33 3.12 -3.76
CA MET A 144 1.48 4.30 -3.90
C MET A 144 0.83 4.65 -2.56
N ALA A 145 0.59 5.94 -2.35
CA ALA A 145 -0.18 6.46 -1.25
C ALA A 145 -1.35 7.28 -1.80
N PHE A 146 -2.57 6.95 -1.36
CA PHE A 146 -3.78 7.70 -1.67
C PHE A 146 -4.26 8.37 -0.39
N ARG A 147 -4.75 9.60 -0.50
CA ARG A 147 -5.20 10.42 0.64
C ARG A 147 -6.50 11.13 0.26
N PRO A 148 -7.32 11.55 1.24
CA PRO A 148 -8.56 12.21 0.92
C PRO A 148 -8.24 13.54 0.23
N GLU A 149 -9.04 13.89 -0.77
CA GLU A 149 -9.03 15.26 -1.26
C GLU A 149 -9.65 16.16 -0.20
N VAL A 150 -8.80 16.97 0.44
CA VAL A 150 -9.29 18.15 1.13
C VAL A 150 -9.19 19.27 0.12
N LEU A 151 -10.29 19.54 -0.59
CA LEU A 151 -10.49 20.85 -1.21
C LEU A 151 -10.35 21.87 -0.08
N GLY A 152 -9.28 22.67 -0.13
CA GLY A 152 -8.94 23.62 0.92
C GLY A 152 -10.18 24.40 1.37
N ARG A 153 -10.40 24.43 2.68
CA ARG A 153 -11.30 25.40 3.31
C ARG A 153 -10.53 26.70 3.53
#